data_AF-A0A9J6B3A7-F1
#
_entry.id   AF-A0A9J6B3A7-F1
#
_cell.length_a   1.000
_cell.length_b   1.000
_cell.length_c   1.000
_cell.angle_alpha   90.00
_cell.angle_beta   90.00
_cell.angle_gamma   90.00
#
_symmetry.space_group_name_H-M   'P 1'
#
loop_
_entity.id
_entity.type
_entity.pdbx_description
1 polymer ?
#
loop_
_entity_poly.entity_id
_entity_poly.type
_entity_poly.pdbx_seq_one_letter_code
_entity_poly.pdbx_strand_id
1 'polypeptide(L)'
;MYFHDAHFYNYEAWLSDPTHIRPSTQVVWPIVGQEILNGDVGGGFRGIQITSGFLQLWRASGITSELQLYCTTIGALVFATLMLFAGWFHYHKAAPKLAWFQDVESMLNHHLAGLPGLGSLSWAGHQVLVSLPINQFLNAGVDPKEIPLPHEFFLNQDLLAQLYPSFAEGATPFFNLNWSKYANFLTFRGGLDPVIGVLWLTNIAHHHLAIAIIFLIAGHMYRTN
;
A
#
# COMPACT_ATOMS: atom_id res chain seq x y z
N MET A 1 2.76 12.88 -7.54
CA MET A 1 3.24 12.51 -6.20
C MET A 1 4.32 11.44 -6.34
N TYR A 2 3.98 10.18 -6.65
CA TYR A 2 4.98 9.12 -6.92
C TYR A 2 6.18 9.57 -7.79
N PHE A 3 5.95 10.26 -8.91
CA PHE A 3 7.03 10.71 -9.79
C PHE A 3 8.00 11.69 -9.12
N HIS A 4 7.48 12.65 -8.37
CA HIS A 4 8.30 13.64 -7.67
C HIS A 4 9.14 12.95 -6.60
N ASP A 5 8.53 12.02 -5.88
CA ASP A 5 9.16 11.18 -4.88
C ASP A 5 10.10 10.12 -5.48
N ALA A 6 10.13 9.95 -6.81
CA ALA A 6 11.03 9.03 -7.52
C ALA A 6 12.19 9.75 -8.23
N HIS A 7 12.12 11.08 -8.38
CA HIS A 7 13.08 11.83 -9.21
C HIS A 7 13.69 13.07 -8.53
N PHE A 8 12.99 13.71 -7.58
CA PHE A 8 13.42 14.97 -6.97
C PHE A 8 13.44 14.90 -5.44
N TYR A 9 14.12 13.91 -4.87
CA TYR A 9 13.76 13.46 -3.54
C TYR A 9 14.91 12.87 -2.70
N ASN A 10 14.63 12.63 -1.42
CA ASN A 10 15.56 12.00 -0.46
C ASN A 10 14.98 10.76 0.24
N TYR A 11 14.07 10.00 -0.38
CA TYR A 11 13.32 8.92 0.28
C TYR A 11 14.20 7.72 0.64
N GLU A 12 15.18 7.32 -0.18
CA GLU A 12 16.10 6.24 0.22
C GLU A 12 16.96 6.66 1.43
N ALA A 13 17.45 7.89 1.45
CA ALA A 13 18.18 8.43 2.60
C ALA A 13 17.26 8.59 3.82
N TRP A 14 16.03 9.06 3.63
CA TRP A 14 15.04 9.12 4.68
C TRP A 14 14.67 7.74 5.22
N LEU A 15 14.66 6.70 4.38
CA LEU A 15 14.33 5.34 4.79
C LEU A 15 15.42 4.74 5.70
N SER A 16 16.68 5.12 5.50
CA SER A 16 17.80 4.69 6.36
C SER A 16 17.89 5.45 7.68
N ASP A 17 17.50 6.74 7.73
CA ASP A 17 17.34 7.49 8.99
C ASP A 17 16.04 8.34 8.99
N PRO A 18 14.88 7.69 9.27
CA PRO A 18 13.59 8.37 9.27
C PRO A 18 13.41 9.37 10.41
N THR A 19 14.29 9.32 11.42
CA THR A 19 14.20 10.12 12.64
C THR A 19 14.86 11.50 12.50
N HIS A 20 15.98 11.59 11.78
CA HIS A 20 16.72 12.84 11.65
C HIS A 20 16.60 13.47 10.25
N ILE A 21 16.44 12.67 9.20
CA ILE A 21 16.27 13.18 7.84
C ILE A 21 14.84 13.63 7.66
N ARG A 22 14.65 14.80 7.06
CA ARG A 22 13.32 15.38 6.83
C ARG A 22 12.80 15.01 5.44
N PRO A 23 11.52 14.63 5.28
CA PRO A 23 10.95 14.34 3.98
C PRO A 23 11.04 15.51 3.00
N SER A 24 11.61 15.30 1.81
CA SER A 24 11.63 16.30 0.74
C SER A 24 11.52 15.65 -0.63
N THR A 25 10.64 16.20 -1.48
CA THR A 25 10.36 15.67 -2.83
C THR A 25 10.15 16.78 -3.88
N GLN A 26 10.53 18.00 -3.54
CA GLN A 26 10.41 19.17 -4.41
C GLN A 26 11.70 19.99 -4.38
N VAL A 27 12.20 20.32 -5.57
CA VAL A 27 13.42 21.12 -5.76
C VAL A 27 13.09 22.35 -6.60
N VAL A 28 13.60 23.50 -6.19
CA VAL A 28 13.43 24.78 -6.87
C VAL A 28 14.62 25.04 -7.79
N TRP A 29 14.35 25.47 -9.03
CA TRP A 29 15.42 25.83 -9.97
C TRP A 29 16.11 27.15 -9.62
N PRO A 30 17.44 27.26 -9.82
CA PRO A 30 18.23 28.45 -9.47
C PRO A 30 18.18 29.51 -10.59
N ILE A 31 17.08 30.25 -10.68
CA ILE A 31 16.88 31.26 -11.73
C ILE A 31 17.13 32.68 -11.22
N VAL A 32 16.54 33.02 -10.07
CA VAL A 32 16.50 34.40 -9.54
C VAL A 32 16.93 34.50 -8.07
N GLY A 33 17.68 33.53 -7.54
CA GLY A 33 17.99 33.43 -6.12
C GLY A 33 16.96 32.65 -5.30
N GLN A 34 15.91 32.14 -5.94
CA GLN A 34 14.85 31.35 -5.30
C GLN A 34 15.31 29.97 -4.82
N GLU A 35 16.51 29.51 -5.21
CA GLU A 35 17.15 28.30 -4.68
C GLU A 35 17.45 28.40 -3.18
N ILE A 36 17.34 29.58 -2.56
CA ILE A 36 17.31 29.74 -1.09
C ILE A 36 16.20 28.89 -0.44
N LEU A 37 15.14 28.57 -1.18
CA LEU A 37 14.07 27.68 -0.74
C LEU A 37 14.49 26.20 -0.65
N ASN A 38 15.60 25.80 -1.30
CA ASN A 38 16.16 24.46 -1.18
C ASN A 38 16.96 24.34 0.12
N GLY A 39 16.23 24.19 1.23
CA GLY A 39 16.81 23.99 2.55
C GLY A 39 17.56 22.67 2.67
N ASP A 40 18.54 22.61 3.58
CA ASP A 40 19.19 21.36 3.95
C ASP A 40 18.25 20.51 4.80
N VAL A 41 17.85 19.37 4.25
CA VAL A 41 16.89 18.44 4.87
C VAL A 41 17.57 17.16 5.36
N GLY A 42 18.90 17.08 5.28
CA GLY A 42 19.68 15.88 5.59
C GLY A 42 19.78 14.90 4.43
N GLY A 43 20.60 13.85 4.60
CA GLY A 43 20.81 12.83 3.56
C GLY A 43 21.59 13.34 2.33
N GLY A 44 22.33 14.44 2.46
CA GLY A 44 23.04 15.07 1.34
C GLY A 44 22.13 15.76 0.31
N PHE A 45 20.86 15.97 0.65
CA PHE A 45 19.85 16.53 -0.25
C PHE A 45 19.40 17.93 0.20
N ARG A 46 19.13 18.80 -0.77
CA ARG A 46 18.58 20.14 -0.54
C ARG A 46 17.30 20.34 -1.34
N GLY A 47 16.23 20.72 -0.67
CA GLY A 47 14.91 20.86 -1.28
C GLY A 47 13.89 21.43 -0.31
N ILE A 48 12.63 21.47 -0.75
CA ILE A 48 11.50 21.89 0.08
C ILE A 48 11.08 20.71 0.95
N GLN A 49 11.04 20.92 2.26
CA GLN A 49 10.48 19.95 3.19
C GLN A 49 8.97 19.80 2.95
N ILE A 50 8.51 18.57 2.72
CA ILE A 50 7.10 18.27 2.51
C ILE A 50 6.42 17.82 3.83
N THR A 51 5.11 18.06 3.93
CA THR A 51 4.29 17.71 5.10
C THR A 51 3.08 16.82 4.75
N SER A 52 3.04 16.30 3.53
CA SER A 52 1.93 15.46 3.03
C SER A 52 1.91 14.03 3.58
N GLY A 53 3.01 13.56 4.17
CA GLY A 53 3.09 12.22 4.77
C GLY A 53 3.32 11.06 3.79
N PHE A 54 3.67 11.34 2.52
CA PHE A 54 3.82 10.29 1.50
C PHE A 54 4.95 9.30 1.79
N LEU A 55 6.09 9.76 2.33
CA LEU A 55 7.22 8.86 2.62
C LEU A 55 6.85 7.80 3.67
N GLN A 56 6.07 8.17 4.69
CA GLN A 56 5.54 7.22 5.67
C GLN A 56 4.60 6.21 5.03
N LEU A 57 3.76 6.65 4.08
CA LEU A 57 2.86 5.77 3.32
C LEU A 57 3.62 4.78 2.45
N TRP A 58 4.69 5.22 1.76
CA TRP A 58 5.54 4.36 0.93
C TRP A 58 6.28 3.32 1.78
N ARG A 59 6.83 3.73 2.93
CA ARG A 59 7.46 2.80 3.88
C ARG A 59 6.48 1.74 4.36
N ALA A 60 5.28 2.16 4.78
CA ALA A 60 4.22 1.22 5.21
C ALA A 60 3.75 0.28 4.08
N SER A 61 3.90 0.69 2.83
CA SER A 61 3.58 -0.13 1.65
C SER A 61 4.69 -1.12 1.29
N GLY A 62 5.86 -1.06 1.94
CA GLY A 62 7.01 -1.92 1.67
C GLY A 62 7.85 -1.45 0.48
N ILE A 63 7.77 -0.18 0.10
CA ILE A 63 8.58 0.38 -0.99
C ILE A 63 9.99 0.67 -0.45
N THR A 64 11.02 0.12 -1.08
CA THR A 64 12.41 0.26 -0.62
C THR A 64 13.32 0.99 -1.59
N SER A 65 12.90 1.20 -2.85
CA SER A 65 13.75 1.81 -3.88
C SER A 65 13.02 2.75 -4.83
N GLU A 66 13.79 3.63 -5.49
CA GLU A 66 13.29 4.60 -6.48
C GLU A 66 12.54 3.92 -7.63
N LEU A 67 13.07 2.78 -8.07
CA LEU A 67 12.56 2.06 -9.23
C LEU A 67 11.10 1.65 -9.03
N GLN A 68 10.73 1.26 -7.81
CA GLN A 68 9.36 0.88 -7.47
C GLN A 68 8.40 2.08 -7.55
N LEU A 69 8.83 3.27 -7.09
CA LEU A 69 8.05 4.51 -7.21
C LEU A 69 7.90 4.94 -8.68
N TYR A 70 8.95 4.76 -9.48
CA TYR A 70 8.93 5.05 -10.91
C TYR A 70 7.97 4.12 -11.67
N CYS A 71 8.04 2.81 -11.43
CA CYS A 71 7.09 1.84 -12.01
C CYS A 71 5.65 2.14 -11.59
N THR A 72 5.42 2.49 -10.32
CA THR A 72 4.09 2.86 -9.81
C THR A 72 3.57 4.13 -10.48
N THR A 73 4.45 5.10 -10.76
CA THR A 73 4.10 6.30 -11.52
C THR A 73 3.60 5.96 -12.92
N ILE A 74 4.35 5.12 -13.65
CA ILE A 74 3.96 4.71 -15.01
C ILE A 74 2.62 3.97 -14.97
N GLY A 75 2.46 3.02 -14.05
CA GLY A 75 1.20 2.31 -13.86
C GLY A 75 0.02 3.24 -13.60
N ALA A 76 0.20 4.23 -12.71
CA ALA A 76 -0.83 5.23 -12.41
C ALA A 76 -1.16 6.11 -13.63
N LEU A 77 -0.16 6.48 -14.44
CA LEU A 77 -0.38 7.26 -15.65
C LEU A 77 -1.16 6.47 -16.71
N VAL A 78 -0.79 5.20 -16.92
CA VAL A 78 -1.52 4.30 -17.82
C VAL A 78 -2.97 4.13 -17.34
N PHE A 79 -3.18 3.93 -16.04
CA PHE A 79 -4.53 3.81 -15.47
C PHE A 79 -5.34 5.10 -15.65
N ALA A 80 -4.73 6.28 -15.48
CA ALA A 80 -5.38 7.57 -15.76
C ALA A 80 -5.82 7.68 -17.23
N THR A 81 -4.97 7.25 -18.18
CA THR A 81 -5.33 7.19 -19.60
C THR A 81 -6.48 6.22 -19.85
N LEU A 82 -6.48 5.05 -19.21
CA LEU A 82 -7.58 4.09 -19.31
C LEU A 82 -8.89 4.65 -18.75
N MET A 83 -8.86 5.39 -17.65
CA MET A 83 -10.04 6.04 -17.08
C MET A 83 -10.62 7.11 -18.02
N LEU A 84 -9.76 7.93 -18.64
CA LEU A 84 -10.19 8.91 -19.65
C LEU A 84 -10.81 8.21 -20.87
N PHE A 85 -10.19 7.12 -21.34
CA PHE A 85 -10.71 6.33 -22.44
C PHE A 85 -12.04 5.68 -22.09
N ALA A 86 -12.19 5.09 -20.90
CA ALA A 86 -13.44 4.50 -20.43
C ALA A 86 -14.56 5.54 -20.38
N GLY A 87 -14.28 6.76 -19.90
CA GLY A 87 -15.23 7.88 -19.92
C GLY A 87 -15.67 8.26 -21.33
N TRP A 88 -14.73 8.44 -22.26
CA TRP A 88 -15.04 8.69 -23.66
C TRP A 88 -15.86 7.54 -24.29
N PHE A 89 -15.46 6.29 -24.02
CA PHE A 89 -16.08 5.10 -24.58
C PHE A 89 -17.53 4.95 -24.12
N HIS A 90 -17.77 5.07 -22.81
CA HIS A 90 -19.11 4.96 -22.22
C HIS A 90 -19.98 6.20 -22.47
N TYR A 91 -19.45 7.27 -23.07
CA TYR A 91 -20.26 8.39 -23.55
C TYR A 91 -20.54 8.32 -25.05
N HIS A 92 -19.53 8.06 -25.88
CA HIS A 92 -19.63 8.16 -27.35
C HIS A 92 -19.83 6.84 -28.08
N LYS A 93 -19.48 5.68 -27.50
CA LYS A 93 -19.52 4.37 -28.17
C LYS A 93 -20.51 3.41 -27.54
N ALA A 94 -20.52 3.33 -26.21
CA ALA A 94 -21.35 2.40 -25.45
C ALA A 94 -22.08 3.14 -24.32
N ALA A 95 -22.93 4.10 -24.69
CA ALA A 95 -23.75 4.86 -23.77
C ALA A 95 -24.76 3.93 -23.04
N PRO A 96 -24.68 3.80 -21.70
CA PRO A 96 -25.64 2.99 -20.96
C PRO A 96 -27.04 3.60 -21.04
N LYS A 97 -28.06 2.74 -20.96
CA LYS A 97 -29.47 3.17 -20.90
C LYS A 97 -29.87 3.48 -19.45
N LEU A 98 -30.94 4.25 -19.28
CA LEU A 98 -31.46 4.64 -17.96
C LEU A 98 -31.73 3.44 -17.03
N ALA A 99 -32.22 2.32 -17.56
CA ALA A 99 -32.46 1.10 -16.78
C ALA A 99 -31.21 0.57 -16.07
N TRP A 100 -30.01 0.72 -16.67
CA TRP A 100 -28.75 0.33 -16.03
C TRP A 100 -28.40 1.25 -14.86
N PHE A 101 -28.60 2.56 -15.00
CA PHE A 101 -28.37 3.52 -13.93
C PHE A 101 -29.36 3.37 -12.76
N GLN A 102 -30.57 2.88 -13.04
CA GLN A 102 -31.63 2.68 -12.05
C GLN A 102 -31.60 1.29 -11.39
N ASP A 103 -30.71 0.39 -11.81
CA ASP A 103 -30.50 -0.91 -11.17
C ASP A 103 -29.71 -0.75 -9.87
N VAL A 104 -30.39 -0.21 -8.85
CA VAL A 104 -29.81 0.13 -7.55
C VAL A 104 -29.39 -1.10 -6.76
N GLU A 105 -30.06 -2.24 -6.95
CA GLU A 105 -29.74 -3.49 -6.26
C GLU A 105 -28.42 -4.06 -6.78
N SER A 106 -28.25 -4.12 -8.11
CA SER A 106 -26.98 -4.50 -8.72
C SER A 106 -25.87 -3.51 -8.35
N MET A 107 -26.14 -2.20 -8.42
CA MET A 107 -25.17 -1.16 -8.06
C MET A 107 -24.69 -1.33 -6.60
N LEU A 108 -25.60 -1.53 -5.65
CA LEU A 108 -25.24 -1.71 -4.24
C LEU A 108 -24.50 -3.02 -3.99
N ASN A 109 -24.94 -4.13 -4.58
CA ASN A 109 -24.23 -5.41 -4.45
C ASN A 109 -22.79 -5.31 -4.96
N HIS A 110 -22.57 -4.76 -6.16
CA HIS A 110 -21.23 -4.60 -6.74
C HIS A 110 -20.39 -3.55 -6.02
N HIS A 111 -20.98 -2.44 -5.58
CA HIS A 111 -20.24 -1.41 -4.84
C HIS A 111 -19.93 -1.82 -3.41
N LEU A 112 -20.68 -2.71 -2.76
CA LEU A 112 -20.36 -3.19 -1.43
C LEU A 112 -19.40 -4.37 -1.50
N ALA A 113 -19.70 -5.42 -2.25
CA ALA A 113 -18.83 -6.59 -2.33
C ALA A 113 -17.58 -6.34 -3.18
N GLY A 114 -17.73 -5.66 -4.33
CA GLY A 114 -16.63 -5.44 -5.26
C GLY A 114 -15.66 -4.38 -4.77
N LEU A 115 -16.10 -3.13 -4.65
CA LEU A 115 -15.17 -2.00 -4.45
C LEU A 115 -14.44 -2.04 -3.08
N PRO A 116 -15.12 -1.97 -1.92
CA PRO A 116 -14.47 -2.06 -0.61
C PRO A 116 -14.24 -3.51 -0.18
N GLY A 117 -15.08 -4.47 -0.57
CA GLY A 117 -14.89 -5.88 -0.21
C GLY A 117 -13.62 -6.48 -0.86
N LEU A 118 -13.57 -6.56 -2.20
CA LEU A 118 -12.38 -7.06 -2.89
C LEU A 118 -11.19 -6.11 -2.77
N GLY A 119 -11.43 -4.79 -2.68
CA GLY A 119 -10.38 -3.80 -2.43
C GLY A 119 -9.67 -4.03 -1.10
N SER A 120 -10.45 -4.19 -0.02
CA SER A 120 -9.89 -4.47 1.31
C SER A 120 -9.24 -5.85 1.40
N LEU A 121 -9.80 -6.86 0.72
CA LEU A 121 -9.20 -8.20 0.66
C LEU A 121 -7.83 -8.17 -0.03
N SER A 122 -7.75 -7.50 -1.17
CA SER A 122 -6.51 -7.35 -1.94
C SER A 122 -5.46 -6.57 -1.15
N TRP A 123 -5.88 -5.52 -0.45
CA TRP A 123 -4.99 -4.74 0.40
C TRP A 123 -4.50 -5.53 1.61
N ALA A 124 -5.35 -6.32 2.26
CA ALA A 124 -4.92 -7.24 3.33
C ALA A 124 -3.90 -8.26 2.82
N GLY A 125 -4.11 -8.80 1.61
CA GLY A 125 -3.15 -9.69 0.93
C GLY A 125 -1.79 -9.01 0.68
N HIS A 126 -1.80 -7.78 0.14
CA HIS A 126 -0.60 -6.97 -0.02
C HIS A 126 0.11 -6.72 1.31
N GLN A 127 -0.66 -6.36 2.35
CA GLN A 127 -0.08 -6.11 3.67
C GLN A 127 0.60 -7.34 4.25
N VAL A 128 -0.05 -8.51 4.17
CA VAL A 128 0.49 -9.76 4.72
C VAL A 128 1.72 -10.25 3.98
N LEU A 129 1.73 -10.14 2.65
CA LEU A 129 2.77 -10.77 1.81
C LEU A 129 3.90 -9.82 1.41
N VAL A 130 3.68 -8.50 1.45
CA VAL A 130 4.66 -7.49 1.04
C VAL A 130 5.02 -6.57 2.20
N SER A 131 4.04 -5.80 2.71
CA SER A 131 4.33 -4.76 3.69
C SER A 131 4.90 -5.32 4.99
N LEU A 132 4.32 -6.39 5.51
CA LEU A 132 4.68 -6.98 6.81
C LEU A 132 6.13 -7.49 6.83
N PRO A 133 6.56 -8.39 5.92
CA PRO A 133 7.94 -8.86 5.88
C PRO A 133 8.95 -7.72 5.77
N ILE A 134 8.72 -6.78 4.85
CA ILE A 134 9.65 -5.67 4.59
C ILE A 134 9.73 -4.75 5.79
N ASN A 135 8.60 -4.39 6.41
CA ASN A 135 8.61 -3.52 7.58
C ASN A 135 9.24 -4.21 8.79
N GLN A 136 9.17 -5.53 8.92
CA GLN A 136 9.87 -6.24 9.98
C GLN A 136 11.40 -6.08 9.86
N PHE A 137 11.96 -6.14 8.65
CA PHE A 137 13.37 -5.85 8.40
C PHE A 137 13.73 -4.37 8.62
N LEU A 138 12.91 -3.45 8.10
CA LEU A 138 13.13 -2.01 8.28
C LEU A 138 13.11 -1.62 9.76
N ASN A 139 12.21 -2.21 10.55
CA ASN A 139 12.13 -1.96 11.99
C ASN A 139 13.28 -2.61 12.77
N ALA A 140 13.91 -3.64 12.21
CA ALA A 140 15.13 -4.23 12.73
C ALA A 140 16.41 -3.45 12.34
N GLY A 141 16.27 -2.36 11.57
CA GLY A 141 17.40 -1.53 11.15
C GLY A 141 18.23 -2.12 10.01
N VAL A 142 17.68 -3.06 9.25
CA VAL A 142 18.34 -3.60 8.05
C VAL A 142 18.31 -2.55 6.94
N ASP A 143 19.44 -2.37 6.26
CA ASP A 143 19.53 -1.44 5.13
C ASP A 143 18.53 -1.85 4.04
N PRO A 144 17.74 -0.91 3.48
CA PRO A 144 16.74 -1.20 2.45
C PRO A 144 17.27 -1.98 1.23
N LYS A 145 18.57 -1.87 0.91
CA LYS A 145 19.22 -2.55 -0.21
C LYS A 145 19.52 -4.03 0.07
N GLU A 146 19.63 -4.39 1.35
CA GLU A 146 19.88 -5.77 1.80
C GLU A 146 18.57 -6.54 2.05
N ILE A 147 17.43 -5.84 2.04
CA ILE A 147 16.12 -6.48 2.20
C ILE A 147 15.76 -7.22 0.89
N PRO A 148 15.41 -8.51 0.96
CA PRO A 148 14.93 -9.26 -0.21
C PRO A 148 13.76 -8.53 -0.91
N LEU A 149 13.72 -8.58 -2.24
CA LEU A 149 12.65 -7.90 -2.97
C LEU A 149 11.29 -8.59 -2.70
N PRO A 150 10.16 -7.84 -2.79
CA PRO A 150 8.83 -8.39 -2.52
C PRO A 150 8.56 -9.75 -3.17
N HIS A 151 8.96 -9.92 -4.44
CA HIS A 151 8.72 -11.14 -5.21
C HIS A 151 9.46 -12.37 -4.65
N GLU A 152 10.58 -12.19 -3.95
CA GLU A 152 11.34 -13.29 -3.34
C GLU A 152 10.57 -13.92 -2.18
N PHE A 153 9.82 -13.13 -1.41
CA PHE A 153 8.95 -13.65 -0.34
C PHE A 153 7.80 -14.51 -0.89
N PHE A 154 7.28 -14.22 -2.08
CA PHE A 154 6.25 -15.05 -2.71
C PHE A 154 6.81 -16.36 -3.26
N LEU A 155 8.02 -16.32 -3.82
CA LEU A 155 8.65 -17.47 -4.44
C LEU A 155 9.29 -18.41 -3.41
N ASN A 156 9.69 -17.88 -2.26
CA ASN A 156 10.36 -18.63 -1.20
C ASN A 156 9.55 -18.61 0.11
N GLN A 157 8.75 -19.65 0.30
CA GLN A 157 7.95 -19.84 1.52
C GLN A 157 8.82 -19.96 2.79
N ASP A 158 10.05 -20.46 2.68
CA ASP A 158 10.95 -20.61 3.83
C ASP A 158 11.36 -19.24 4.39
N LEU A 159 11.53 -18.24 3.52
CA LEU A 159 11.85 -16.88 3.93
C LEU A 159 10.71 -16.24 4.73
N LEU A 160 9.46 -16.45 4.30
CA LEU A 160 8.28 -16.03 5.05
C LEU A 160 8.10 -16.82 6.35
N ALA A 161 8.36 -18.14 6.33
CA ALA A 161 8.24 -18.99 7.50
C ALA A 161 9.26 -18.65 8.61
N GLN A 162 10.45 -18.16 8.25
CA GLN A 162 11.44 -17.66 9.20
C GLN A 162 10.94 -16.43 9.97
N LEU A 163 10.20 -15.53 9.30
CA LEU A 163 9.61 -14.34 9.93
C LEU A 163 8.33 -14.68 10.69
N TYR A 164 7.50 -15.53 10.10
CA TYR A 164 6.18 -15.91 10.56
C TYR A 164 6.00 -17.43 10.48
N PRO A 165 6.30 -18.18 11.57
CA PRO A 165 6.34 -19.65 11.57
C PRO A 165 5.07 -20.34 11.06
N SER A 166 3.90 -19.72 11.22
CA SER A 166 2.62 -20.22 10.72
C SER A 166 2.58 -20.43 9.21
N PHE A 167 3.41 -19.73 8.43
CA PHE A 167 3.46 -19.89 6.98
C PHE A 167 3.94 -21.29 6.59
N ALA A 168 4.69 -22.00 7.43
CA ALA A 168 5.07 -23.39 7.19
C ALA A 168 3.85 -24.35 7.15
N GLU A 169 2.75 -24.00 7.82
CA GLU A 169 1.49 -24.79 7.80
C GLU A 169 0.67 -24.54 6.51
N GLY A 170 1.06 -23.55 5.70
CA GLY A 170 0.39 -23.19 4.45
C GLY A 170 -1.07 -22.76 4.65
N ALA A 171 -1.91 -23.07 3.66
CA ALA A 171 -3.33 -22.74 3.66
C ALA A 171 -4.21 -23.80 4.36
N THR A 172 -3.65 -24.91 4.84
CA THR A 172 -4.42 -25.99 5.46
C THR A 172 -5.23 -25.53 6.69
N PRO A 173 -4.68 -24.71 7.62
CA PRO A 173 -5.47 -24.20 8.75
C PRO A 173 -6.66 -23.33 8.33
N PHE A 174 -6.57 -22.62 7.20
CA PHE A 174 -7.66 -21.80 6.67
C PHE A 174 -8.88 -22.66 6.28
N PHE A 175 -8.67 -23.71 5.49
CA PHE A 175 -9.74 -24.59 5.02
C PHE A 175 -10.33 -25.47 6.13
N ASN A 176 -9.56 -25.77 7.17
CA ASN A 176 -10.01 -26.52 8.34
C ASN A 176 -10.61 -25.64 9.45
N LEU A 177 -10.75 -24.33 9.22
CA LEU A 177 -11.26 -23.35 10.19
C LEU A 177 -10.44 -23.27 11.50
N ASN A 178 -9.17 -23.69 11.49
CA ASN A 178 -8.26 -23.56 12.62
C ASN A 178 -7.48 -22.24 12.55
N TRP A 179 -8.19 -21.12 12.60
CA TRP A 179 -7.63 -19.79 12.34
C TRP A 179 -6.71 -19.25 13.44
N SER A 180 -6.71 -19.87 14.63
CA SER A 180 -5.81 -19.50 15.73
C SER A 180 -4.32 -19.55 15.34
N LYS A 181 -3.98 -20.36 14.32
CA LYS A 181 -2.64 -20.52 13.76
C LYS A 181 -2.09 -19.27 13.08
N TYR A 182 -2.93 -18.33 12.66
CA TYR A 182 -2.52 -17.11 11.95
C TYR A 182 -2.27 -15.90 12.87
N ALA A 183 -2.29 -16.10 14.20
CA ALA A 183 -2.20 -15.03 15.19
C ALA A 183 -0.84 -14.31 15.26
N ASN A 184 0.18 -14.80 14.55
CA ASN A 184 1.50 -14.18 14.45
C ASN A 184 1.56 -13.00 13.45
N PHE A 185 0.75 -13.03 12.38
CA PHE A 185 0.67 -11.94 11.40
C PHE A 185 -0.71 -11.27 11.34
N LEU A 186 -1.77 -11.91 11.82
CA LEU A 186 -3.10 -11.30 12.05
C LEU A 186 -3.32 -11.10 13.55
N THR A 187 -2.79 -10.00 14.09
CA THR A 187 -2.82 -9.76 15.53
C THR A 187 -4.00 -8.89 15.96
N PHE A 188 -4.24 -8.81 17.27
CA PHE A 188 -5.17 -7.85 17.89
C PHE A 188 -4.53 -7.23 19.14
N ARG A 189 -3.30 -6.69 18.99
CA ARG A 189 -2.53 -6.13 20.12
C ARG A 189 -3.19 -4.89 20.74
N GLY A 190 -3.63 -3.98 19.87
CA GLY A 190 -4.22 -2.70 20.26
C GLY A 190 -3.13 -1.68 20.60
N GLY A 191 -3.37 -0.41 20.24
CA GLY A 191 -2.41 0.67 20.46
C GLY A 191 -1.29 0.76 19.41
N LEU A 192 -0.18 1.37 19.81
CA LEU A 192 0.97 1.67 18.96
C LEU A 192 2.14 0.74 19.28
N ASP A 193 3.02 0.55 18.30
CA ASP A 193 4.34 -0.02 18.53
C ASP A 193 5.15 0.96 19.41
N PRO A 194 5.62 0.53 20.60
CA PRO A 194 6.30 1.42 21.54
C PRO A 194 7.67 1.91 21.05
N VAL A 195 8.26 1.26 20.04
CA VAL A 195 9.58 1.61 19.50
C VAL A 195 9.44 2.66 18.40
N ILE A 196 8.55 2.42 17.43
CA ILE A 196 8.41 3.26 16.23
C ILE A 196 7.21 4.22 16.29
N GLY A 197 6.33 4.09 17.29
CA GLY A 197 5.21 5.01 17.51
C GLY A 197 4.08 4.94 16.48
N VAL A 198 4.03 3.90 15.64
CA VAL A 198 2.98 3.69 14.63
C VAL A 198 2.05 2.53 14.98
N LEU A 199 0.89 2.46 14.34
CA LEU A 199 0.00 1.32 14.47
C LEU A 199 0.68 0.03 13.98
N TRP A 200 0.41 -1.08 14.67
CA TRP A 200 0.88 -2.39 14.25
C TRP A 200 0.31 -2.75 12.87
N LEU A 201 1.16 -2.94 11.86
CA LEU A 201 0.74 -3.36 10.53
C LEU A 201 -0.01 -4.70 10.56
N THR A 202 0.32 -5.59 11.51
CA THR A 202 -0.38 -6.87 11.73
C THR A 202 -1.82 -6.67 12.20
N ASN A 203 -2.08 -5.62 13.00
CA ASN A 203 -3.43 -5.22 13.37
C ASN A 203 -4.17 -4.58 12.18
N ILE A 204 -3.48 -3.78 11.37
CA ILE A 204 -4.08 -3.15 10.18
C ILE A 204 -4.45 -4.22 9.14
N ALA A 205 -3.62 -5.24 8.93
CA ALA A 205 -3.91 -6.37 8.05
C ALA A 205 -5.15 -7.14 8.51
N HIS A 206 -5.22 -7.45 9.82
CA HIS A 206 -6.40 -8.09 10.39
C HIS A 206 -7.66 -7.22 10.27
N HIS A 207 -7.53 -5.92 10.46
CA HIS A 207 -8.63 -4.97 10.27
C HIS A 207 -9.16 -4.96 8.82
N HIS A 208 -8.28 -4.91 7.82
CA HIS A 208 -8.70 -4.96 6.41
C HIS A 208 -9.30 -6.31 6.02
N LEU A 209 -8.81 -7.42 6.57
CA LEU A 209 -9.43 -8.72 6.38
C LEU A 209 -10.86 -8.74 6.95
N ALA A 210 -11.06 -8.19 8.16
CA ALA A 210 -12.39 -8.10 8.76
C ALA A 210 -13.33 -7.20 7.94
N ILE A 211 -12.86 -6.03 7.48
CA ILE A 211 -13.61 -5.15 6.57
C ILE A 211 -14.00 -5.89 5.30
N ALA A 212 -13.06 -6.63 4.69
CA ALA A 212 -13.32 -7.37 3.47
C ALA A 212 -14.47 -8.36 3.64
N ILE A 213 -14.44 -9.16 4.71
CA ILE A 213 -15.49 -10.14 5.02
C ILE A 213 -16.84 -9.45 5.21
N ILE A 214 -16.89 -8.35 5.98
CA ILE A 214 -18.13 -7.60 6.24
C ILE A 214 -18.72 -7.08 4.92
N PHE A 215 -17.92 -6.46 4.07
CA PHE A 215 -18.40 -5.86 2.82
C PHE A 215 -18.75 -6.89 1.75
N LEU A 216 -18.00 -8.00 1.68
CA LEU A 216 -18.34 -9.12 0.82
C LEU A 216 -19.70 -9.71 1.20
N ILE A 217 -19.98 -9.90 2.49
CA ILE A 217 -21.30 -10.37 2.95
C ILE A 217 -22.37 -9.30 2.69
N ALA A 218 -22.11 -8.04 2.99
CA ALA A 218 -23.06 -6.95 2.80
C ALA A 218 -23.49 -6.78 1.34
N GLY A 219 -22.58 -7.00 0.38
CA GLY A 219 -22.90 -6.94 -1.05
C GLY A 219 -23.70 -8.12 -1.60
N HIS A 220 -24.18 -9.02 -0.74
CA HIS A 220 -25.13 -10.09 -1.10
C HIS A 220 -26.49 -9.92 -0.42
N MET A 221 -26.77 -8.74 0.14
CA MET A 221 -28.02 -8.45 0.84
C MET A 221 -29.21 -8.21 -0.11
N TYR A 222 -28.97 -7.62 -1.27
CA TYR A 222 -30.03 -7.22 -2.21
C TYR A 222 -30.28 -8.32 -3.24
N ARG A 223 -31.56 -8.54 -3.58
CA ARG A 223 -31.94 -9.55 -4.58
C ARG A 223 -31.44 -9.11 -5.96
N THR A 224 -30.90 -10.05 -6.71
CA THR A 224 -30.61 -9.92 -8.14
C THR A 224 -31.12 -11.18 -8.87
N ASN A 225 -30.89 -11.27 -10.18
CA ASN A 225 -31.32 -12.40 -11.02
C ASN A 225 -30.79 -13.76 -10.57
#